data_AF-A0A9W9B0F1-F1
#
_entry.id   AF-A0A9W9B0F1-F1
#
_cell.length_a   1.000
_cell.length_b   1.000
_cell.length_c   1.000
_cell.angle_alpha   90.00
_cell.angle_beta   90.00
_cell.angle_gamma   90.00
#
_symmetry.space_group_name_H-M   'P 1'
#
loop_
_entity.id
_entity.type
_entity.pdbx_description
1 polymer ?
#
loop_
_entity_poly.entity_id
_entity_poly.type
_entity_poly.pdbx_seq_one_letter_code
_entity_poly.pdbx_strand_id
1 'polypeptide(L)'
;MGQLSLEQTFLIAPYVEGIVYGIFAAIFAATMYIHFSKVINGTQRFDRHSNVMIGISSMMFFIATLHLTINAYRMVAGYVDHALLQGGAVAYMGDLRSWHYILKDTLYATQENLGSAAAIYRCWVLWGHNWKIILFPSVLLIVNIVAGYMVCGLYGTVSPTNNIFDPRLTTWIKIFFPLTVALNVITTSLMSYRIWCTHRQTSLYTSGSSQLISVMRILVESAALQLVVEIILLVLYSSDVNAQYIVLESIASIVGITFNALTIRIKLHSISTAGSGHSMSFDGATQTIGRLPMRRIQVNISRDVEETEDNISTLSSK
;
A
#
# COMPACT_ATOMS: atom_id res chain seq x y z
N MET A 1 37.04 -0.89 9.54
CA MET A 1 36.05 -1.21 8.49
C MET A 1 35.56 0.12 7.93
N GLY A 2 35.75 0.37 6.64
CA GLY A 2 35.55 1.70 6.04
C GLY A 2 34.09 2.11 6.01
N GLN A 3 33.73 3.10 6.81
CA GLN A 3 32.42 3.77 6.74
C GLN A 3 32.36 4.62 5.47
N LEU A 4 31.23 4.60 4.77
CA LEU A 4 31.00 5.48 3.62
C LEU A 4 31.17 6.93 4.07
N SER A 5 31.92 7.71 3.28
CA SER A 5 32.03 9.15 3.54
C SER A 5 30.65 9.80 3.36
N LEU A 6 30.42 10.93 4.04
CA LEU A 6 29.17 11.69 3.91
C LEU A 6 28.93 12.13 2.45
N GLU A 7 30.00 12.49 1.73
CA GLU A 7 29.96 12.81 0.30
C GLU A 7 29.41 11.65 -0.53
N GLN A 8 30.02 10.47 -0.40
CA GLN A 8 29.58 9.28 -1.13
C GLN A 8 28.14 8.92 -0.78
N THR A 9 27.78 9.05 0.49
CA THR A 9 26.43 8.71 0.98
C THR A 9 25.38 9.65 0.39
N PHE A 10 25.61 10.97 0.43
CA PHE A 10 24.69 11.96 -0.12
C PHE A 10 24.59 11.91 -1.64
N LEU A 11 25.64 11.45 -2.32
CA LEU A 11 25.57 11.20 -3.75
C LEU A 11 24.76 9.94 -4.06
N ILE A 12 24.99 8.83 -3.35
CA ILE A 12 24.33 7.53 -3.61
C ILE A 12 22.85 7.54 -3.21
N ALA A 13 22.48 8.22 -2.12
CA ALA A 13 21.13 8.17 -1.56
C ALA A 13 20.01 8.56 -2.56
N PRO A 14 20.10 9.69 -3.30
CA PRO A 14 19.07 10.05 -4.30
C PRO A 14 18.97 9.07 -5.48
N TYR A 15 20.06 8.41 -5.87
CA TYR A 15 20.02 7.38 -6.93
C TYR A 15 19.25 6.15 -6.47
N VAL A 16 19.51 5.68 -5.24
CA VAL A 16 18.79 4.54 -4.65
C VAL A 16 17.31 4.91 -4.48
N GLU A 17 17.02 6.10 -3.96
CA GLU A 17 15.65 6.63 -3.87
C GLU A 17 14.96 6.64 -5.24
N GLY A 18 15.63 7.10 -6.29
CA GLY A 18 15.09 7.14 -7.65
C GLY A 18 14.73 5.75 -8.20
N ILE A 19 15.56 4.73 -7.95
CA ILE A 19 15.26 3.34 -8.34
C ILE A 19 14.01 2.82 -7.61
N VAL A 20 13.96 3.02 -6.29
CA VAL A 20 12.82 2.58 -5.46
C VAL A 20 11.56 3.34 -5.86
N TYR A 21 11.65 4.65 -6.12
CA TYR A 21 10.55 5.46 -6.63
C TYR A 21 10.05 4.97 -7.99
N GLY A 22 10.94 4.53 -8.89
CA GLY A 22 10.56 3.93 -10.17
C GLY A 22 9.68 2.68 -9.98
N ILE A 23 10.04 1.80 -9.03
CA ILE A 23 9.23 0.65 -8.64
C ILE A 23 7.88 1.12 -8.08
N PHE A 24 7.90 2.15 -7.23
CA PHE A 24 6.70 2.72 -6.65
C PHE A 24 5.74 3.25 -7.72
N ALA A 25 6.26 4.00 -8.69
CA ALA A 25 5.48 4.53 -9.81
C ALA A 25 4.85 3.43 -10.67
N ALA A 26 5.57 2.34 -10.92
CA ALA A 26 5.04 1.19 -11.66
C ALA A 26 3.87 0.51 -10.91
N ILE A 27 4.02 0.30 -9.59
CA ILE A 27 2.96 -0.28 -8.75
C ILE A 27 1.76 0.66 -8.64
N PHE A 28 2.01 1.98 -8.52
CA PHE A 28 0.96 2.99 -8.52
C PHE A 28 0.17 2.97 -9.84
N ALA A 29 0.87 2.94 -10.99
CA ALA A 29 0.24 2.84 -12.30
C ALA A 29 -0.60 1.56 -12.44
N ALA A 30 -0.09 0.42 -11.97
CA ALA A 30 -0.86 -0.82 -11.91
C ALA A 30 -2.10 -0.71 -11.01
N THR A 31 -1.98 -0.03 -9.86
CA THR A 31 -3.11 0.23 -8.95
C THR A 31 -4.18 1.07 -9.63
N MET A 32 -3.79 2.15 -10.32
CA MET A 32 -4.73 2.99 -11.08
C MET A 32 -5.39 2.20 -12.20
N TYR A 33 -4.61 1.41 -12.96
CA TYR A 33 -5.14 0.60 -14.05
C TYR A 33 -6.19 -0.40 -13.54
N ILE A 34 -5.90 -1.14 -12.47
CA ILE A 34 -6.86 -2.08 -11.86
C ILE A 34 -8.05 -1.31 -11.26
N HIS A 35 -7.84 -0.08 -10.77
CA HIS A 35 -8.93 0.73 -10.24
C HIS A 35 -9.93 1.16 -11.28
N PHE A 36 -9.45 1.72 -12.39
CA PHE A 36 -10.28 2.31 -13.45
C PHE A 36 -10.65 1.35 -14.57
N SER A 37 -9.98 0.21 -14.70
CA SER A 37 -10.31 -0.77 -15.74
C SER A 37 -11.70 -1.36 -15.51
N LYS A 38 -12.63 -0.97 -16.38
CA LYS A 38 -14.00 -1.54 -16.43
C LYS A 38 -13.99 -3.04 -16.77
N VAL A 39 -12.96 -3.51 -17.47
CA VAL A 39 -12.77 -4.93 -17.81
C VAL A 39 -12.61 -5.78 -16.55
N ILE A 40 -11.93 -5.23 -15.53
CA ILE A 40 -11.64 -5.94 -14.27
C ILE A 40 -12.78 -5.76 -13.25
N ASN A 41 -13.44 -4.59 -13.24
CA ASN A 41 -14.50 -4.29 -12.27
C ASN A 41 -15.91 -4.75 -12.72
N GLY A 42 -16.14 -5.01 -14.01
CA GLY A 42 -17.49 -5.31 -14.52
C GLY A 42 -18.50 -4.18 -14.23
N THR A 43 -19.76 -4.53 -13.97
CA THR A 43 -20.85 -3.61 -13.55
C THR A 43 -20.87 -3.31 -12.04
N GLN A 44 -19.85 -3.75 -11.28
CA GLN A 44 -19.78 -3.48 -9.84
C GLN A 44 -19.64 -1.97 -9.61
N ARG A 45 -20.55 -1.41 -8.81
CA ARG A 45 -20.48 0.00 -8.38
C ARG A 45 -19.20 0.22 -7.57
N PHE A 46 -18.53 1.34 -7.83
CA PHE A 46 -17.38 1.78 -7.04
C PHE A 46 -17.75 1.82 -5.56
N ASP A 47 -17.15 0.95 -4.76
CA ASP A 47 -17.34 0.95 -3.32
C ASP A 47 -16.63 2.17 -2.70
N ARG A 48 -17.25 2.79 -1.69
CA ARG A 48 -16.74 3.97 -0.98
C ARG A 48 -15.34 3.70 -0.41
N HIS A 49 -15.10 2.48 0.08
CA HIS A 49 -13.79 2.05 0.58
C HIS A 49 -12.70 2.10 -0.50
N SER A 50 -13.01 1.63 -1.71
CA SER A 50 -12.07 1.60 -2.83
C SER A 50 -11.66 3.00 -3.28
N ASN A 51 -12.62 3.94 -3.30
CA ASN A 51 -12.35 5.35 -3.59
C ASN A 51 -11.56 6.06 -2.49
N VAL A 52 -11.70 5.68 -1.22
CA VAL A 52 -10.85 6.21 -0.15
C VAL A 52 -9.41 5.69 -0.31
N MET A 53 -9.22 4.40 -0.60
CA MET A 53 -7.90 3.81 -0.82
C MET A 53 -7.16 4.44 -2.01
N ILE A 54 -7.87 4.71 -3.11
CA ILE A 54 -7.25 5.37 -4.27
C ILE A 54 -6.82 6.80 -3.94
N GLY A 55 -7.63 7.54 -3.16
CA GLY A 55 -7.29 8.89 -2.72
C GLY A 55 -6.03 8.91 -1.85
N ILE A 56 -5.92 7.98 -0.89
CA ILE A 56 -4.72 7.84 -0.05
C ILE A 56 -3.51 7.47 -0.92
N SER A 57 -3.66 6.50 -1.83
CA SER A 57 -2.60 6.10 -2.77
C SER A 57 -2.08 7.27 -3.60
N SER A 58 -2.97 8.07 -4.19
CA SER A 58 -2.60 9.26 -4.95
C SER A 58 -1.87 10.27 -4.08
N MET A 59 -2.34 10.54 -2.87
CA MET A 59 -1.68 11.46 -1.95
C MET A 59 -0.26 10.99 -1.58
N MET A 60 -0.09 9.70 -1.28
CA MET A 60 1.24 9.11 -1.03
C MET A 60 2.17 9.24 -2.24
N PHE A 61 1.64 9.03 -3.45
CA PHE A 61 2.39 9.21 -4.69
C PHE A 61 2.87 10.65 -4.85
N PHE A 62 1.98 11.64 -4.71
CA PHE A 62 2.35 13.05 -4.78
C PHE A 62 3.41 13.44 -3.75
N ILE A 63 3.28 12.98 -2.50
CA ILE A 63 4.27 13.24 -1.44
C ILE A 63 5.63 12.66 -1.83
N ALA A 64 5.67 11.42 -2.35
CA ALA A 64 6.93 10.79 -2.77
C ALA A 64 7.55 11.51 -3.98
N THR A 65 6.74 11.95 -4.95
CA THR A 65 7.23 12.74 -6.09
C THR A 65 7.84 14.07 -5.63
N LEU A 66 7.19 14.77 -4.70
CA LEU A 66 7.71 16.01 -4.13
C LEU A 66 9.01 15.76 -3.36
N HIS A 67 9.07 14.69 -2.56
CA HIS A 67 10.26 14.30 -1.82
C HIS A 67 11.46 14.05 -2.75
N LEU A 68 11.27 13.23 -3.80
CA LEU A 68 12.29 12.97 -4.81
C LEU A 68 12.72 14.25 -5.54
N THR A 69 11.77 15.13 -5.88
CA THR A 69 12.06 16.39 -6.57
C THR A 69 12.92 17.32 -5.72
N ILE A 70 12.65 17.39 -4.41
CA ILE A 70 13.47 18.18 -3.47
C ILE A 70 14.87 17.59 -3.34
N ASN A 71 15.00 16.26 -3.29
CA ASN A 71 16.32 15.61 -3.25
C ASN A 71 17.11 15.83 -4.54
N ALA A 72 16.46 15.78 -5.71
CA ALA A 72 17.09 16.12 -6.97
C ALA A 72 17.55 17.58 -7.00
N TYR A 73 16.72 18.53 -6.53
CA TYR A 73 17.10 19.93 -6.41
C TYR A 73 18.30 20.12 -5.47
N ARG A 74 18.29 19.51 -4.28
CA ARG A 74 19.39 19.58 -3.32
C ARG A 74 20.68 19.00 -3.87
N MET A 75 20.59 17.94 -4.67
CA MET A 75 21.75 17.33 -5.32
C MET A 75 22.35 18.29 -6.35
N VAL A 76 21.54 18.92 -7.21
CA VAL A 76 22.04 19.91 -8.18
C VAL A 76 22.60 21.14 -7.47
N ALA A 77 21.87 21.72 -6.52
CA ALA A 77 22.29 22.91 -5.80
C ALA A 77 23.57 22.67 -4.98
N GLY A 78 23.71 21.50 -4.35
CA GLY A 78 24.90 21.13 -3.58
C GLY A 78 26.12 20.84 -4.43
N TYR A 79 25.98 19.99 -5.46
CA TYR A 79 27.11 19.49 -6.26
C TYR A 79 27.48 20.35 -7.48
N VAL A 80 26.59 21.25 -7.93
CA VAL A 80 26.85 22.12 -9.08
C VAL A 80 27.03 23.56 -8.64
N ASP A 81 26.03 24.13 -7.95
CA ASP A 81 26.03 25.57 -7.65
C ASP A 81 26.95 25.94 -6.47
N HIS A 82 27.05 25.05 -5.47
CA HIS A 82 27.79 25.29 -4.23
C HIS A 82 29.03 24.39 -4.09
N ALA A 83 29.46 23.74 -5.17
CA ALA A 83 30.57 22.80 -5.19
C ALA A 83 31.91 23.41 -4.72
N LEU A 84 32.09 24.72 -4.93
CA LEU A 84 33.33 25.45 -4.65
C LEU A 84 33.29 26.25 -3.34
N LEU A 85 32.20 26.19 -2.55
CA LEU A 85 32.17 26.86 -1.24
C LEU A 85 33.06 26.17 -0.21
N GLN A 86 33.50 26.93 0.79
CA GLN A 86 34.32 26.44 1.88
C GLN A 86 33.52 25.42 2.73
N GLY A 87 33.84 24.13 2.57
CA GLY A 87 33.08 23.00 3.15
C GLY A 87 32.35 22.11 2.14
N GLY A 88 32.35 22.48 0.85
CA GLY A 88 31.83 21.67 -0.26
C GLY A 88 30.33 21.41 -0.23
N ALA A 89 29.86 20.50 -1.09
CA ALA A 89 28.46 20.07 -1.18
C ALA A 89 27.90 19.54 0.16
N VAL A 90 28.75 18.95 1.00
CA VAL A 90 28.36 18.38 2.31
C VAL A 90 27.97 19.46 3.30
N ALA A 91 28.68 20.59 3.34
CA ALA A 91 28.34 21.69 4.23
C ALA A 91 26.98 22.30 3.89
N TYR A 92 26.65 22.39 2.60
CA TYR A 92 25.33 22.85 2.15
C TYR A 92 24.23 21.81 2.40
N MET A 93 24.47 20.53 2.08
CA MET A 93 23.48 19.47 2.25
C MET A 93 23.26 19.06 3.71
N GLY A 94 24.26 19.31 4.57
CA GLY A 94 24.24 19.06 6.01
C GLY A 94 23.64 20.21 6.83
N ASP A 95 23.31 21.35 6.22
CA ASP A 95 22.61 22.43 6.91
C ASP A 95 21.14 22.04 7.18
N LEU A 96 20.85 21.75 8.45
CA LEU A 96 19.54 21.31 8.93
C LEU A 96 18.51 22.44 8.93
N ARG A 97 18.96 23.69 8.97
CA ARG A 97 18.07 24.86 9.08
C ARG A 97 17.50 25.28 7.73
N SER A 98 18.13 24.83 6.64
CA SER A 98 17.68 25.11 5.29
C SER A 98 16.25 24.60 5.07
N TRP A 99 15.40 25.46 4.48
CA TRP A 99 13.98 25.15 4.29
C TRP A 99 13.75 23.86 3.48
N HIS A 100 14.65 23.54 2.56
CA HIS A 100 14.63 22.30 1.78
C HIS A 100 14.81 21.05 2.64
N TYR A 101 15.67 21.11 3.67
CA TYR A 101 15.89 20.00 4.60
C TYR A 101 14.67 19.81 5.51
N ILE A 102 14.12 20.90 6.06
CA ILE A 102 12.92 20.83 6.88
C ILE A 102 11.75 20.27 6.06
N LEU A 103 11.58 20.73 4.81
CA LEU A 103 10.50 20.28 3.95
C LEU A 103 10.63 18.80 3.58
N LYS A 104 11.83 18.31 3.23
CA LYS A 104 12.01 16.88 2.90
C LYS A 104 11.69 16.00 4.11
N ASP A 105 12.16 16.35 5.31
CA ASP A 105 11.94 15.56 6.52
C ASP A 105 10.47 15.62 6.96
N THR A 106 9.81 16.76 6.74
CA THR A 106 8.37 16.91 6.95
C THR A 106 7.57 16.03 6.00
N LEU A 107 7.97 15.94 4.72
CA LEU A 107 7.33 15.05 3.73
C LEU A 107 7.53 13.59 4.10
N TYR A 108 8.74 13.21 4.52
CA TYR A 108 9.05 11.88 5.05
C TYR A 108 8.15 11.52 6.24
N ALA A 109 8.13 12.37 7.27
CA ALA A 109 7.30 12.15 8.47
C ALA A 109 5.80 12.08 8.12
N THR A 110 5.35 12.92 7.17
CA THR A 110 3.95 12.90 6.70
C THR A 110 3.64 11.59 5.96
N GLN A 111 4.56 11.07 5.15
CA GLN A 111 4.41 9.80 4.44
C GLN A 111 4.26 8.62 5.42
N GLU A 112 5.12 8.55 6.44
CA GLU A 112 5.06 7.53 7.50
C GLU A 112 3.74 7.58 8.28
N ASN A 113 3.35 8.79 8.71
CA ASN A 113 2.10 9.00 9.43
C ASN A 113 0.88 8.63 8.56
N LEU A 114 0.92 8.93 7.26
CA LEU A 114 -0.13 8.57 6.32
C LEU A 114 -0.22 7.04 6.13
N GLY A 115 0.92 6.36 6.02
CA GLY A 115 0.99 4.89 5.97
C GLY A 115 0.37 4.25 7.20
N SER A 116 0.77 4.71 8.39
CA SER A 116 0.23 4.27 9.67
C SER A 116 -1.28 4.54 9.80
N ALA A 117 -1.73 5.74 9.46
CA ALA A 117 -3.15 6.10 9.47
C ALA A 117 -3.98 5.22 8.52
N ALA A 118 -3.45 4.93 7.32
CA ALA A 118 -4.12 4.08 6.36
C ALA A 118 -4.17 2.61 6.82
N ALA A 119 -3.16 2.12 7.54
CA ALA A 119 -3.20 0.80 8.20
C ALA A 119 -4.28 0.73 9.29
N ILE A 120 -4.40 1.77 10.11
CA ILE A 120 -5.46 1.89 11.13
C ILE A 120 -6.85 1.94 10.51
N TYR A 121 -7.04 2.74 9.46
CA TYR A 121 -8.31 2.81 8.74
C TYR A 121 -8.73 1.44 8.19
N ARG A 122 -7.78 0.69 7.62
CA ARG A 122 -8.04 -0.68 7.14
C ARG A 122 -8.44 -1.61 8.27
N CYS A 123 -7.76 -1.55 9.42
CA CYS A 123 -8.17 -2.30 10.60
C CYS A 123 -9.61 -1.94 11.01
N TRP A 124 -9.99 -0.67 10.97
CA TRP A 124 -11.33 -0.22 11.33
C TRP A 124 -12.43 -0.82 10.46
N VAL A 125 -12.22 -0.84 9.15
CA VAL A 125 -13.14 -1.45 8.21
C VAL A 125 -13.22 -2.96 8.43
N LEU A 126 -12.09 -3.64 8.65
CA LEU A 126 -12.03 -5.09 8.87
C LEU A 126 -12.71 -5.56 10.17
N TRP A 127 -12.69 -4.72 11.19
CA TRP A 127 -13.35 -4.99 12.47
C TRP A 127 -14.82 -4.54 12.51
N GLY A 128 -15.40 -4.12 11.37
CA GLY A 128 -16.80 -3.74 11.30
C GLY A 128 -17.10 -2.44 12.04
N HIS A 129 -16.20 -1.45 11.97
CA HIS A 129 -16.33 -0.13 12.59
C HIS A 129 -16.28 -0.12 14.13
N ASN A 130 -15.69 -1.15 14.74
CA ASN A 130 -15.52 -1.24 16.19
C ASN A 130 -14.38 -0.35 16.72
N TRP A 131 -14.74 0.83 17.24
CA TRP A 131 -13.80 1.85 17.71
C TRP A 131 -12.90 1.42 18.88
N LYS A 132 -13.34 0.51 19.74
CA LYS A 132 -12.60 0.08 20.95
C LYS A 132 -11.21 -0.48 20.62
N ILE A 133 -11.08 -1.18 19.50
CA ILE A 133 -9.85 -1.89 19.11
C ILE A 133 -8.82 -0.93 18.51
N ILE A 134 -9.30 0.19 17.97
CA ILE A 134 -8.47 1.18 17.26
C ILE A 134 -8.09 2.36 18.13
N LEU A 135 -8.78 2.57 19.25
CA LEU A 135 -8.44 3.59 20.21
C LEU A 135 -6.95 3.55 20.59
N PHE A 136 -6.42 2.36 20.86
CA PHE A 136 -5.01 2.19 21.21
C PHE A 136 -4.02 2.59 20.10
N PRO A 137 -4.07 2.02 18.87
CA PRO A 137 -3.17 2.45 17.79
C PRO A 137 -3.43 3.89 17.35
N SER A 138 -4.64 4.43 17.47
CA SER A 138 -4.92 5.85 17.19
C SER A 138 -4.23 6.80 18.16
N VAL A 139 -4.23 6.47 19.46
CA VAL A 139 -3.50 7.27 20.46
C VAL A 139 -1.99 7.23 20.18
N LEU A 140 -1.45 6.05 19.88
CA LEU A 140 -0.04 5.90 19.49
C LEU A 140 0.29 6.72 18.23
N LEU A 141 -0.60 6.74 17.23
CA LEU A 141 -0.42 7.56 16.02
C LEU A 141 -0.36 9.04 16.34
N ILE A 142 -1.21 9.55 17.25
CA ILE A 142 -1.17 10.96 17.66
C ILE A 142 0.18 11.28 18.31
N VAL A 143 0.69 10.42 19.19
CA VAL A 143 2.03 10.60 19.79
C VAL A 143 3.12 10.57 18.71
N ASN A 144 3.01 9.68 17.73
CA ASN A 144 3.96 9.59 16.61
C ASN A 144 3.96 10.85 15.74
N ILE A 145 2.78 11.38 15.44
CA ILE A 145 2.58 12.63 14.70
C ILE A 145 3.24 13.79 15.43
N VAL A 146 2.97 13.92 16.74
CA VAL A 146 3.57 14.98 17.57
C VAL A 146 5.08 14.83 17.60
N ALA A 147 5.60 13.62 17.83
CA ALA A 147 7.04 13.39 17.85
C ALA A 147 7.71 13.77 16.51
N GLY A 148 7.15 13.33 15.38
CA GLY A 148 7.69 13.63 14.04
C GLY A 148 7.69 15.12 13.70
N TYR A 149 6.59 15.83 13.95
CA TYR A 149 6.53 17.27 13.68
C TYR A 149 7.34 18.11 14.68
N MET A 150 7.51 17.63 15.92
CA MET A 150 8.41 18.27 16.88
C MET A 150 9.87 18.19 16.43
N VAL A 151 10.31 17.06 15.86
CA VAL A 151 11.64 16.95 15.22
C VAL A 151 11.77 17.98 14.09
N CYS A 152 10.78 18.04 13.20
CA CYS A 152 10.76 18.98 12.09
C CYS A 152 10.84 20.46 12.54
N GLY A 153 10.08 20.82 13.59
CA GLY A 153 10.08 22.17 14.14
C GLY A 153 11.36 22.54 14.88
N LEU A 154 12.01 21.56 15.52
CA LEU A 154 13.28 21.77 16.23
C LEU A 154 14.42 22.13 15.29
N TYR A 155 14.46 21.60 14.06
CA TYR A 155 15.51 21.93 13.07
C TYR A 155 15.68 23.44 12.84
N GLY A 156 14.59 24.21 12.85
CA GLY A 156 14.64 25.67 12.69
C GLY A 156 15.32 26.42 13.84
N THR A 157 15.47 25.77 14.99
CA THR A 157 16.02 26.35 16.24
C THR A 157 17.40 25.83 16.61
N VAL A 158 17.92 24.82 15.88
CA VAL A 158 19.27 24.28 16.09
C VAL A 158 20.31 25.26 15.54
N SER A 159 21.40 25.45 16.30
CA SER A 159 22.50 26.31 15.86
C SER A 159 23.22 25.70 14.64
N PRO A 160 23.69 26.50 13.65
CA PRO A 160 24.34 26.00 12.42
C PRO A 160 25.58 25.11 12.65
N THR A 161 26.11 25.10 13.87
CA THR A 161 27.26 24.30 14.32
C THR A 161 26.89 22.95 14.92
N ASN A 162 25.61 22.66 15.15
CA ASN A 162 25.16 21.44 15.81
C ASN A 162 24.73 20.37 14.78
N ASN A 163 25.26 19.17 14.96
CA ASN A 163 24.92 17.99 14.16
C ASN A 163 23.53 17.45 14.53
N ILE A 164 23.01 16.53 13.71
CA ILE A 164 21.74 15.78 13.91
C ILE A 164 21.73 14.96 15.22
N PHE A 165 22.89 14.84 15.86
CA PHE A 165 23.13 14.19 17.16
C PHE A 165 22.96 15.13 18.36
N ASP A 166 22.37 16.31 18.18
CA ASP A 166 22.00 17.17 19.31
C ASP A 166 21.07 16.38 20.26
N PRO A 167 21.36 16.33 21.58
CA PRO A 167 20.59 15.54 22.54
C PRO A 167 19.08 15.77 22.48
N ARG A 168 18.64 16.98 22.13
CA ARG A 168 17.22 17.33 21.99
C ARG A 168 16.58 16.64 20.78
N LEU A 169 17.25 16.64 19.62
CA LEU A 169 16.76 15.99 18.40
C LEU A 169 16.78 14.48 18.58
N THR A 170 17.89 13.93 19.07
CA THR A 170 18.06 12.49 19.29
C THR A 170 16.99 11.93 20.22
N THR A 171 16.55 12.68 21.24
CA THR A 171 15.48 12.23 22.14
C THR A 171 14.16 12.02 21.39
N TRP A 172 13.73 12.99 20.59
CA TRP A 172 12.48 12.87 19.83
C TRP A 172 12.57 11.84 18.71
N ILE A 173 13.73 11.72 18.05
CA ILE A 173 13.97 10.70 17.02
C ILE A 173 13.92 9.29 17.63
N LYS A 174 14.52 9.08 18.81
CA LYS A 174 14.45 7.82 19.56
C LYS A 174 13.04 7.49 20.07
N ILE A 175 12.12 8.45 20.08
CA ILE A 175 10.70 8.22 20.36
C ILE A 175 9.96 7.87 19.07
N PHE A 176 10.20 8.64 18.00
CA PHE A 176 9.52 8.50 16.71
C PHE A 176 9.74 7.14 16.05
N PHE A 177 11.01 6.70 15.89
CA PHE A 177 11.29 5.45 15.18
C PHE A 177 10.69 4.21 15.86
N PRO A 178 10.89 3.97 17.17
CA PRO A 178 10.29 2.81 17.83
C PRO A 178 8.76 2.86 17.88
N LEU A 179 8.16 4.06 18.00
CA LEU A 179 6.70 4.21 17.94
C LEU A 179 6.15 3.84 16.57
N THR A 180 6.82 4.25 15.50
CA THR A 180 6.43 3.92 14.12
C THR A 180 6.50 2.41 13.90
N VAL A 181 7.62 1.77 14.30
CA VAL A 181 7.78 0.31 14.26
C VAL A 181 6.68 -0.39 15.08
N ALA A 182 6.43 0.08 16.31
CA ALA A 182 5.40 -0.50 17.17
C ALA A 182 3.99 -0.37 16.55
N LEU A 183 3.67 0.79 15.97
CA LEU A 183 2.41 1.02 15.26
C LEU A 183 2.23 0.06 14.09
N ASN A 184 3.26 -0.12 13.26
CA ASN A 184 3.25 -1.05 12.13
C ASN A 184 3.08 -2.50 12.62
N VAL A 185 3.77 -2.92 13.69
CA VAL A 185 3.61 -4.26 14.29
C VAL A 185 2.20 -4.46 14.84
N ILE A 186 1.68 -3.51 15.62
CA ILE A 186 0.36 -3.60 16.25
C ILE A 186 -0.73 -3.67 15.18
N THR A 187 -0.74 -2.74 14.23
CA THR A 187 -1.76 -2.68 13.17
C THR A 187 -1.72 -3.93 12.28
N THR A 188 -0.54 -4.42 11.92
CA THR A 188 -0.37 -5.66 11.15
C THR A 188 -0.86 -6.88 11.93
N SER A 189 -0.56 -6.95 13.24
CA SER A 189 -1.01 -8.05 14.10
C SER A 189 -2.52 -8.06 14.25
N LEU A 190 -3.14 -6.89 14.46
CA LEU A 190 -4.59 -6.73 14.54
C LEU A 190 -5.28 -7.13 13.24
N MET A 191 -4.72 -6.73 12.10
CA MET A 191 -5.23 -7.07 10.76
C MET A 191 -5.14 -8.58 10.52
N SER A 192 -3.98 -9.18 10.78
CA SER A 192 -3.73 -10.61 10.62
C SER A 192 -4.62 -11.45 11.53
N TYR A 193 -4.73 -11.09 12.81
CA TYR A 193 -5.59 -11.78 13.77
C TYR A 193 -7.06 -11.77 13.35
N ARG A 194 -7.55 -10.62 12.86
CA ARG A 194 -8.93 -10.49 12.39
C ARG A 194 -9.20 -11.38 11.19
N ILE A 195 -8.29 -11.41 10.22
CA ILE A 195 -8.42 -12.26 9.03
C ILE A 195 -8.39 -13.74 9.44
N TRP A 196 -7.51 -14.12 10.35
CA TRP A 196 -7.45 -15.49 10.87
C TRP A 196 -8.75 -15.89 11.59
N CYS A 197 -9.32 -15.01 12.42
CA CYS A 197 -10.60 -15.26 13.08
C CYS A 197 -11.73 -15.45 12.05
N THR A 198 -11.82 -14.56 11.06
CA THR A 198 -12.81 -14.67 9.97
C THR A 198 -12.63 -15.97 9.19
N HIS A 199 -11.39 -16.32 8.85
CA HIS A 199 -11.08 -17.56 8.17
C HIS A 199 -11.49 -18.79 8.97
N ARG A 200 -11.20 -18.83 10.29
CA ARG A 200 -11.59 -19.95 11.16
C ARG A 200 -13.11 -20.11 11.24
N GLN A 201 -13.85 -19.00 11.24
CA GLN A 201 -15.32 -19.02 11.24
C GLN A 201 -15.87 -19.52 9.91
N THR A 202 -15.34 -19.05 8.77
CA THR A 202 -15.82 -19.45 7.43
C THR A 202 -15.40 -20.86 7.04
N SER A 203 -14.23 -21.33 7.48
CA SER A 203 -13.73 -22.69 7.19
C SER A 203 -14.60 -23.80 7.80
N LEU A 204 -15.44 -23.48 8.79
CA LEU A 204 -16.41 -24.42 9.36
C LEU A 204 -17.62 -24.63 8.44
N TYR A 205 -17.86 -23.74 7.47
CA TYR A 205 -19.06 -23.74 6.63
C TYR A 205 -18.78 -23.85 5.12
N THR A 206 -17.53 -23.71 4.66
CA THR A 206 -17.22 -23.75 3.21
C THR A 206 -15.80 -24.25 2.93
N SER A 207 -15.66 -25.19 1.97
CA SER A 207 -14.37 -25.77 1.53
C SER A 207 -13.42 -24.79 0.78
N GLY A 208 -13.80 -23.53 0.58
CA GLY A 208 -13.00 -22.47 -0.06
C GLY A 208 -11.95 -21.80 0.84
N SER A 209 -11.62 -22.44 1.96
CA SER A 209 -10.82 -21.96 3.09
C SER A 209 -9.44 -21.37 2.71
N SER A 210 -8.75 -21.90 1.68
CA SER A 210 -7.35 -21.55 1.38
C SER A 210 -7.09 -20.08 0.96
N GLN A 211 -8.10 -19.37 0.43
CA GLN A 211 -7.90 -18.04 -0.15
C GLN A 211 -7.62 -16.95 0.89
N LEU A 212 -8.28 -16.99 2.06
CA LEU A 212 -8.07 -16.02 3.15
C LEU A 212 -6.68 -16.14 3.80
N ILE A 213 -6.14 -17.37 3.88
CA ILE A 213 -4.78 -17.61 4.37
C ILE A 213 -3.76 -16.99 3.42
N SER A 214 -3.98 -17.08 2.11
CA SER A 214 -3.11 -16.45 1.11
C SER A 214 -3.07 -14.93 1.30
N VAL A 215 -4.22 -14.28 1.49
CA VAL A 215 -4.30 -12.85 1.78
C VAL A 215 -3.56 -12.48 3.08
N MET A 216 -3.78 -13.25 4.15
CA MET A 216 -3.10 -13.04 5.43
C MET A 216 -1.58 -13.17 5.30
N ARG A 217 -1.08 -14.18 4.60
CA ARG A 217 0.35 -14.39 4.40
C ARG A 217 0.99 -13.20 3.69
N ILE A 218 0.37 -12.74 2.61
CA ILE A 218 0.95 -11.65 1.82
C ILE A 218 0.89 -10.31 2.56
N LEU A 219 -0.16 -10.10 3.35
CA LEU A 219 -0.26 -8.98 4.29
C LEU A 219 0.93 -8.94 5.24
N VAL A 220 1.21 -10.08 5.89
CA VAL A 220 2.33 -10.23 6.82
C VAL A 220 3.66 -10.08 6.10
N GLU A 221 3.83 -10.66 4.91
CA GLU A 221 5.06 -10.53 4.12
C GLU A 221 5.35 -9.07 3.74
N SER A 222 4.34 -8.34 3.28
CA SER A 222 4.51 -6.93 2.87
C SER A 222 4.81 -6.02 4.07
N ALA A 223 4.14 -6.25 5.19
CA ALA A 223 4.39 -5.52 6.43
C ALA A 223 5.76 -5.87 7.04
N ALA A 224 6.16 -7.14 6.99
CA ALA A 224 7.47 -7.58 7.47
C ALA A 224 8.62 -6.94 6.69
N LEU A 225 8.49 -6.80 5.37
CA LEU A 225 9.48 -6.11 4.55
C LEU A 225 9.64 -4.65 4.97
N GLN A 226 8.54 -3.94 5.20
CA GLN A 226 8.59 -2.57 5.69
C GLN A 226 9.25 -2.48 7.08
N LEU A 227 8.84 -3.36 8.01
CA LEU A 227 9.42 -3.41 9.35
C LEU A 227 10.92 -3.69 9.34
N VAL A 228 11.40 -4.59 8.47
CA VAL A 228 12.83 -4.88 8.33
C VAL A 228 13.59 -3.62 7.92
N VAL A 229 13.07 -2.85 6.97
CA VAL A 229 13.70 -1.60 6.52
C VAL A 229 13.73 -0.56 7.66
N GLU A 230 12.63 -0.39 8.39
CA GLU A 230 12.55 0.54 9.54
C GLU A 230 13.53 0.14 10.66
N ILE A 231 13.65 -1.16 10.96
CA ILE A 231 14.60 -1.68 11.94
C ILE A 231 16.04 -1.44 11.49
N ILE A 232 16.36 -1.69 10.21
CA ILE A 232 17.69 -1.41 9.66
C ILE A 232 18.02 0.08 9.83
N LEU A 233 17.08 0.97 9.52
CA LEU A 233 17.29 2.41 9.72
C LEU A 233 17.55 2.73 11.19
N LEU A 234 16.76 2.19 12.12
CA LEU A 234 16.92 2.41 13.56
C LEU A 234 18.31 1.93 14.06
N VAL A 235 18.79 0.78 13.58
CA VAL A 235 20.11 0.24 13.92
C VAL A 235 21.23 1.12 13.35
N LEU A 236 21.11 1.55 12.10
CA LEU A 236 22.08 2.45 11.46
C LEU A 236 22.14 3.81 12.16
N TYR A 237 20.99 4.37 12.54
CA TYR A 237 20.89 5.59 13.33
C TYR A 237 21.54 5.42 14.70
N SER A 238 21.22 4.34 15.41
CA SER A 238 21.76 4.09 16.76
C SER A 238 23.26 3.78 16.79
N SER A 239 23.82 3.39 15.65
CA SER A 239 25.24 3.10 15.47
C SER A 239 26.02 4.29 14.90
N ASP A 240 25.37 5.46 14.72
CA ASP A 240 25.95 6.68 14.14
C ASP A 240 26.60 6.46 12.76
N VAL A 241 26.02 5.54 11.96
CA VAL A 241 26.54 5.18 10.63
C VAL A 241 25.91 6.05 9.55
N ASN A 242 26.73 6.66 8.69
CA ASN A 242 26.27 7.54 7.60
C ASN A 242 25.30 6.86 6.63
N ALA A 243 25.42 5.54 6.42
CA ALA A 243 24.53 4.77 5.55
C ALA A 243 23.03 4.90 5.89
N GLN A 244 22.69 5.37 7.10
CA GLN A 244 21.32 5.71 7.48
C GLN A 244 20.63 6.64 6.48
N TYR A 245 21.34 7.61 5.88
CA TYR A 245 20.71 8.55 4.94
C TYR A 245 20.23 7.84 3.68
N ILE A 246 20.96 6.84 3.17
CA ILE A 246 20.54 6.09 1.99
C ILE A 246 19.20 5.38 2.24
N VAL A 247 19.08 4.74 3.41
CA VAL A 247 17.86 4.04 3.79
C VAL A 247 16.73 5.05 4.04
N LEU A 248 17.00 6.13 4.78
CA LEU A 248 16.03 7.18 5.11
C LEU A 248 15.38 7.78 3.86
N GLU A 249 16.18 8.18 2.87
CA GLU A 249 15.64 8.80 1.64
C GLU A 249 14.77 7.80 0.83
N SER A 250 15.03 6.49 0.97
CA SER A 250 14.27 5.45 0.27
C SER A 250 12.92 5.09 0.94
N ILE A 251 12.76 5.36 2.25
CA ILE A 251 11.60 4.90 3.00
C ILE A 251 10.29 5.50 2.49
N ALA A 252 10.28 6.78 2.12
CA ALA A 252 9.05 7.43 1.65
C ALA A 252 8.40 6.67 0.47
N SER A 253 9.22 6.15 -0.44
CA SER A 253 8.77 5.31 -1.55
C SER A 253 8.41 3.89 -1.10
N ILE A 254 9.14 3.30 -0.15
CA ILE A 254 8.86 1.95 0.39
C ILE A 254 7.50 1.89 1.09
N VAL A 255 7.16 2.88 1.93
CA VAL A 255 5.85 2.97 2.58
C VAL A 255 4.73 3.04 1.53
N GLY A 256 4.92 3.83 0.48
CA GLY A 256 3.99 3.92 -0.66
C GLY A 256 3.85 2.61 -1.43
N ILE A 257 4.96 1.90 -1.67
CA ILE A 257 4.99 0.57 -2.29
C ILE A 257 4.17 -0.42 -1.47
N THR A 258 4.45 -0.55 -0.17
CA THR A 258 3.76 -1.48 0.73
C THR A 258 2.27 -1.18 0.77
N PHE A 259 1.90 0.11 0.84
CA PHE A 259 0.50 0.53 0.82
C PHE A 259 -0.23 0.10 -0.47
N ASN A 260 0.36 0.36 -1.63
CA ASN A 260 -0.26 0.06 -2.92
C ASN A 260 -0.26 -1.43 -3.23
N ALA A 261 0.82 -2.14 -2.94
CA ALA A 261 0.91 -3.60 -3.08
C ALA A 261 -0.19 -4.29 -2.26
N LEU A 262 -0.44 -3.81 -1.04
CA LEU A 262 -1.51 -4.32 -0.21
C LEU A 262 -2.90 -4.00 -0.79
N THR A 263 -3.11 -2.76 -1.25
CA THR A 263 -4.38 -2.31 -1.84
C THR A 263 -4.76 -3.13 -3.08
N ILE A 264 -3.81 -3.32 -4.01
CA ILE A 264 -4.03 -4.14 -5.22
C ILE A 264 -4.47 -5.55 -4.85
N ARG A 265 -3.80 -6.17 -3.87
CA ARG A 265 -4.06 -7.58 -3.51
C ARG A 265 -5.41 -7.77 -2.84
N ILE A 266 -5.81 -6.86 -1.95
CA ILE A 266 -7.16 -6.86 -1.37
C ILE A 266 -8.21 -6.75 -2.48
N LYS A 267 -7.98 -5.86 -3.45
CA LYS A 267 -8.90 -5.67 -4.56
C LYS A 267 -8.98 -6.91 -5.47
N LEU A 268 -7.83 -7.47 -5.86
CA LEU A 268 -7.77 -8.70 -6.66
C LEU A 268 -8.48 -9.87 -5.96
N HIS A 269 -8.30 -10.01 -4.64
CA HIS A 269 -9.02 -11.01 -3.86
C HIS A 269 -10.54 -10.80 -3.90
N SER A 270 -11.01 -9.56 -3.69
CA SER A 270 -12.44 -9.24 -3.79
C SER A 270 -13.03 -9.62 -5.16
N ILE A 271 -12.26 -9.42 -6.23
CA ILE A 271 -12.66 -9.80 -7.59
C ILE A 271 -12.69 -11.33 -7.75
N SER A 272 -11.68 -12.05 -7.27
CA SER A 272 -11.65 -13.53 -7.30
C SER A 272 -12.84 -14.13 -6.57
N THR A 273 -13.20 -13.61 -5.38
CA THR A 273 -14.37 -14.08 -4.63
C THR A 273 -15.69 -13.77 -5.33
N ALA A 274 -15.80 -12.64 -6.04
CA ALA A 274 -16.99 -12.28 -6.80
C ALA A 274 -17.15 -13.17 -8.05
N GLY A 275 -16.05 -13.51 -8.72
CA GLY A 275 -16.04 -14.41 -9.88
C GLY A 275 -16.39 -15.86 -9.52
N SER A 276 -15.96 -16.35 -8.36
CA SER A 276 -16.34 -17.69 -7.86
C SER A 276 -17.80 -17.79 -7.40
N GLY A 277 -18.49 -16.67 -7.18
CA GLY A 277 -19.92 -16.62 -6.83
C GLY A 277 -20.87 -16.76 -8.04
N HIS A 278 -20.37 -16.71 -9.27
CA HIS A 278 -21.19 -16.84 -10.49
C HIS A 278 -21.34 -18.27 -11.02
N SER A 279 -20.80 -19.28 -10.34
CA SER A 279 -20.89 -20.69 -10.73
C SER A 279 -21.69 -21.57 -9.75
N MET A 280 -22.50 -20.98 -8.87
CA MET A 280 -23.52 -21.72 -8.10
C MET A 280 -24.89 -21.04 -8.22
N SER A 281 -25.53 -21.19 -9.40
CA SER A 281 -26.99 -21.18 -9.44
C SER A 281 -27.46 -22.50 -8.84
N PHE A 282 -27.63 -22.51 -7.52
CA PHE A 282 -28.24 -23.61 -6.80
C PHE A 282 -29.72 -23.65 -7.21
N ASP A 283 -30.08 -24.66 -8.00
CA ASP A 283 -31.45 -25.10 -8.23
C ASP A 283 -32.00 -25.61 -6.88
N GLY A 284 -32.51 -24.67 -6.08
CA GLY A 284 -32.92 -24.88 -4.70
C GLY A 284 -34.34 -24.39 -4.50
N ALA A 285 -35.29 -25.28 -4.77
CA ALA A 285 -36.70 -25.09 -4.48
C ALA A 285 -36.93 -24.73 -3.00
N THR A 286 -37.20 -23.46 -2.70
CA THR A 286 -37.97 -23.09 -1.52
C THR A 286 -39.45 -23.38 -1.78
N GLN A 287 -39.88 -24.60 -1.45
CA GLN A 287 -41.29 -24.91 -1.27
C GLN A 287 -41.85 -24.04 -0.14
N THR A 288 -42.64 -23.03 -0.49
CA THR A 288 -43.56 -22.39 0.44
C THR A 288 -44.96 -22.79 0.02
N ILE A 289 -45.64 -23.52 0.90
CA ILE A 289 -47.02 -24.00 0.74
C ILE A 289 -47.94 -22.80 0.52
N GLY A 290 -48.66 -22.75 -0.61
CA GLY A 290 -49.84 -21.89 -0.73
C GLY A 290 -50.01 -21.01 -1.97
N ARG A 291 -49.24 -21.16 -3.06
CA ARG A 291 -49.59 -20.55 -4.35
C ARG A 291 -49.25 -21.48 -5.52
N LEU A 292 -50.27 -21.90 -6.27
CA LEU A 292 -50.11 -22.63 -7.53
C LEU A 292 -49.34 -21.74 -8.53
N PRO A 293 -48.15 -22.14 -9.00
CA PRO A 293 -47.51 -21.46 -10.11
C PRO A 293 -48.25 -21.84 -11.40
N MET A 294 -48.78 -20.85 -12.11
CA MET A 294 -49.30 -21.05 -13.47
C MET A 294 -48.17 -21.59 -14.35
N ARG A 295 -48.34 -22.83 -14.83
CA ARG A 295 -47.46 -23.48 -15.79
C ARG A 295 -47.47 -22.68 -17.09
N ARG A 296 -46.35 -22.06 -17.45
CA ARG A 296 -46.18 -21.35 -18.72
C ARG A 296 -46.19 -22.38 -19.85
N ILE A 297 -47.24 -22.38 -20.67
CA ILE A 297 -47.32 -23.22 -21.87
C ILE A 297 -46.35 -22.63 -22.90
N GLN A 298 -45.26 -23.34 -23.20
CA GLN A 298 -44.41 -23.05 -24.35
C GLN A 298 -45.01 -23.75 -25.57
N VAL A 299 -45.56 -22.95 -26.49
CA VAL A 299 -45.99 -23.43 -27.80
C VAL A 299 -44.76 -23.46 -28.69
N ASN A 300 -44.24 -24.66 -28.97
CA ASN A 300 -43.17 -24.83 -29.94
C ASN A 300 -43.83 -25.03 -31.32
N ILE A 301 -43.70 -24.05 -32.22
CA ILE A 301 -44.20 -24.15 -33.59
C ILE A 301 -43.08 -24.77 -34.43
N SER A 302 -43.15 -26.08 -34.64
CA SER A 302 -42.33 -26.79 -35.63
C SER A 302 -42.94 -26.52 -37.00
N ARG A 303 -42.18 -25.91 -37.91
CA ARG A 303 -42.56 -25.79 -39.32
C ARG A 303 -41.79 -26.87 -40.08
N ASP A 304 -42.43 -27.99 -40.34
CA ASP A 304 -41.87 -29.03 -41.20
C ASP A 304 -41.91 -28.53 -42.65
N VAL A 305 -40.73 -28.45 -43.28
CA VAL A 305 -40.56 -28.22 -44.71
C VAL A 305 -40.26 -29.58 -45.31
N GLU A 306 -41.23 -30.11 -46.05
CA GLU A 306 -41.13 -31.40 -46.72
C GLU A 306 -40.33 -31.20 -48.03
N GLU A 307 -39.07 -31.61 -48.04
CA GLU A 307 -38.28 -31.72 -49.27
C GLU A 307 -38.68 -33.02 -49.99
N THR A 308 -39.39 -32.88 -51.11
CA THR A 308 -39.70 -33.99 -52.01
C THR A 308 -38.43 -34.40 -52.78
N GLU A 309 -37.73 -35.42 -52.29
CA GLU A 309 -36.70 -36.12 -53.06
C GLU A 309 -37.35 -37.15 -54.00
N ASP A 310 -37.52 -36.78 -55.27
CA ASP A 310 -37.88 -37.71 -56.34
C ASP A 310 -36.71 -38.63 -56.67
N ASN A 311 -36.70 -39.84 -56.07
CA ASN A 311 -35.75 -40.89 -56.41
C ASN A 311 -36.35 -41.86 -57.43
N ILE A 312 -36.05 -41.61 -58.70
CA ILE A 312 -36.29 -42.51 -59.84
C ILE A 312 -35.32 -43.70 -59.71
N SER A 313 -35.86 -44.89 -59.44
CA SER A 313 -35.14 -46.15 -59.67
C SER A 313 -36.01 -47.15 -60.45
N THR A 314 -35.67 -47.24 -61.74
CA THR A 314 -35.54 -48.46 -62.55
C THR A 314 -36.02 -49.79 -61.92
N LEU A 315 -37.09 -50.34 -62.47
CA LEU A 315 -37.36 -51.78 -62.47
C LEU A 315 -37.33 -52.29 -63.92
N SER A 316 -36.36 -53.17 -64.19
CA SER A 316 -36.26 -53.97 -65.41
C SER A 316 -36.71 -55.39 -65.10
N SER A 317 -37.50 -55.94 -66.04
CA SER A 317 -37.72 -57.36 -66.34
C SER A 317 -38.61 -58.19 -65.39
N LYS A 318 -39.86 -58.39 -65.80
CA LYS A 318 -40.30 -59.63 -66.45
C LYS A 318 -41.49 -59.39 -67.37
#